data_AF-A0A0L6W8F4-F1
#
_entry.id   AF-A0A0L6W8F4-F1
#
_cell.length_a   1.000
_cell.length_b   1.000
_cell.length_c   1.000
_cell.angle_alpha   90.00
_cell.angle_beta   90.00
_cell.angle_gamma   90.00
#
_symmetry.space_group_name_H-M   'P 1'
#
loop_
_entity.id
_entity.type
_entity.pdbx_description
1 polymer ?
#
loop_
_entity_poly.entity_id
_entity_poly.type
_entity_poly.pdbx_seq_one_letter_code
_entity_poly.pdbx_strand_id
1 'polypeptide(L)' 'MAICRHFGKPVAHVHTIKFQKRGLPHMHILIFFHHHHRIQNASHVDSIVSAQIPDPVAQPHLYQVLALLEFLIP' A
#
# COMPACT_ATOMS: atom_id res chain seq x y z
N MET A 1 5.17 1.04 -0.02
CA MET A 1 4.06 0.85 0.93
C MET A 1 4.62 0.17 2.18
N ALA A 2 4.89 0.93 3.25
CA ALA A 2 5.44 0.40 4.50
C ALA A 2 4.30 -0.18 5.35
N ILE A 3 3.92 -1.41 5.06
CA ILE A 3 2.90 -2.13 5.84
C ILE A 3 3.62 -2.78 7.00
N CYS A 4 3.63 -2.12 8.17
CA CYS A 4 3.80 -2.75 9.49
C CYS A 4 3.83 -1.72 10.63
N ARG A 5 3.95 -0.41 10.36
CA ARG A 5 4.04 0.59 11.45
C ARG A 5 2.70 1.17 11.91
N HIS A 6 1.62 0.99 11.13
CA HIS A 6 0.30 1.57 11.45
C HIS A 6 -0.76 0.55 11.86
N PHE A 7 -0.55 -0.74 11.58
CA PHE A 7 -1.59 -1.77 11.73
C PHE A 7 -1.46 -2.65 12.99
N GLY A 8 -0.53 -2.33 13.91
CA GLY A 8 -0.15 -3.25 14.98
C GLY A 8 0.56 -4.50 14.45
N LYS A 9 0.93 -5.43 15.34
CA LYS A 9 1.65 -6.66 14.95
C LYS A 9 0.68 -7.63 14.25
N PRO A 10 0.89 -7.98 12.96
CA PRO A 10 0.03 -8.95 12.28
C PRO A 10 0.26 -10.37 12.84
N VAL A 11 -0.77 -11.20 12.81
CA VAL A 11 -0.71 -12.61 13.20
C VAL A 11 -0.16 -13.46 12.05
N ALA A 12 -0.57 -13.13 10.82
CA ALA A 12 -0.08 -13.75 9.59
C ALA A 12 -0.27 -12.80 8.40
N HIS A 13 0.41 -13.07 7.29
CA HIS A 13 0.16 -12.41 6.01
C HIS A 13 0.45 -13.36 4.85
N VAL A 14 -0.23 -13.16 3.73
CA VAL A 14 0.01 -13.84 2.45
C VAL A 14 0.03 -12.78 1.36
N HIS A 15 0.98 -12.86 0.43
CA HIS A 15 1.01 -11.94 -0.70
C HIS A 15 1.30 -12.68 -2.00
N THR A 16 0.90 -12.06 -3.10
CA THR A 16 1.19 -12.54 -4.46
C THR A 16 1.47 -11.34 -5.34
N ILE A 17 2.54 -11.44 -6.14
CA ILE A 17 2.87 -10.45 -7.17
C ILE A 17 2.36 -11.00 -8.50
N LYS A 18 1.56 -10.21 -9.21
CA LYS A 18 1.05 -10.49 -10.55
C LYS A 18 1.38 -9.32 -11.46
N PHE A 19 1.78 -9.57 -12.68
CA PHE A 19 2.01 -8.51 -13.64
C PHE A 19 0.68 -8.07 -14.26
N GLN A 20 0.38 -6.77 -14.22
CA GLN A 20 -0.76 -6.21 -14.93
C GLN A 20 -0.55 -6.30 -16.44
N LYS A 21 -1.61 -6.11 -17.24
CA LYS A 21 -1.55 -6.14 -18.72
C LYS A 21 -0.46 -5.24 -19.33
N ARG A 22 -0.03 -4.20 -18.61
CA ARG A 22 1.02 -3.25 -19.00
C ARG A 22 2.41 -3.58 -18.41
N GLY A 23 2.60 -4.80 -17.89
CA GLY A 23 3.90 -5.26 -17.37
C GLY A 23 4.30 -4.68 -16.00
N LEU A 24 3.42 -3.92 -15.34
CA LEU A 24 3.70 -3.42 -14.00
C LEU A 24 3.42 -4.50 -12.94
N PRO A 25 4.30 -4.70 -11.96
CA PRO A 25 4.05 -5.60 -10.86
C PRO A 25 2.91 -5.05 -9.99
N HIS A 26 1.86 -5.84 -9.81
CA HIS A 26 0.73 -5.59 -8.93
C HIS A 26 0.70 -6.62 -7.82
N MET A 27 0.64 -6.15 -6.59
CA MET A 27 0.71 -7.00 -5.42
C MET A 27 -0.66 -7.10 -4.76
N HIS A 28 -1.16 -8.32 -4.60
CA HIS A 28 -2.26 -8.61 -3.69
C HIS A 28 -1.67 -9.00 -2.34
N ILE A 29 -2.08 -8.34 -1.26
CA ILE A 29 -1.67 -8.69 0.11
C ILE A 29 -2.92 -8.95 0.94
N LEU A 30 -2.90 -10.08 1.66
CA LEU A 30 -3.86 -10.40 2.71
C LEU A 30 -3.15 -10.40 4.06
N ILE A 31 -3.71 -9.68 5.03
CA ILE A 31 -3.12 -9.52 6.37
C ILE A 31 -4.15 -9.99 7.40
N PHE A 32 -3.71 -10.84 8.33
CA PHE A 32 -4.55 -11.36 9.41
C PHE A 32 -4.18 -10.65 10.72
N PHE A 33 -5.16 -9.99 11.33
CA PHE A 33 -5.00 -9.28 12.59
C PHE A 33 -5.53 -10.07 13.78
N HIS A 34 -4.90 -9.86 14.94
CA HIS A 34 -5.45 -10.36 16.20
C HIS A 34 -6.83 -9.72 16.45
N HIS A 35 -7.71 -10.39 17.19
CA HIS A 35 -9.08 -9.92 17.40
C HIS A 35 -9.16 -8.48 17.94
N HIS A 36 -8.24 -8.10 18.83
CA HIS A 36 -8.14 -6.75 19.39
C HIS A 36 -7.75 -5.66 18.37
N HIS A 37 -7.18 -6.03 17.22
CA HIS A 37 -6.75 -5.12 16.15
C HIS A 37 -7.54 -5.35 14.85
N ARG A 38 -8.68 -6.04 14.93
CA ARG A 38 -9.56 -6.21 13.77
C ARG A 38 -10.10 -4.87 13.32
N ILE A 39 -10.05 -4.65 12.00
CA ILE A 39 -10.82 -3.61 11.33
C ILE A 39 -12.30 -3.96 11.49
N GLN A 40 -13.10 -3.03 12.01
CA GLN A 40 -14.49 -3.28 12.41
C GLN A 40 -15.52 -2.69 11.45
N ASN A 41 -15.15 -1.61 10.74
CA ASN A 41 -16.05 -0.87 9.86
C ASN A 41 -15.26 -0.09 8.81
N ALA A 42 -15.97 0.53 7.86
CA ALA A 42 -15.37 1.28 6.77
C ALA A 42 -14.53 2.48 7.25
N SER A 43 -14.99 3.23 8.25
CA SER A 43 -14.21 4.37 8.77
C SER A 43 -12.86 3.97 9.38
N HIS A 44 -12.79 2.77 9.97
CA HIS A 44 -11.53 2.20 10.44
C HIS A 44 -10.64 1.73 9.30
N VAL A 45 -11.18 1.43 8.11
CA VAL A 45 -10.35 1.23 6.90
C VAL A 45 -9.79 2.56 6.43
N ASP A 46 -10.64 3.57 6.30
CA ASP A 46 -10.27 4.89 5.76
C ASP A 46 -9.18 5.59 6.61
N SER A 47 -9.16 5.36 7.92
CA SER A 47 -8.12 5.91 8.79
C SER A 47 -6.74 5.24 8.64
N ILE A 48 -6.68 4.04 8.05
CA ILE A 48 -5.44 3.26 7.95
C ILE A 48 -4.99 3.09 6.48
N VAL A 49 -5.91 3.14 5.53
CA VAL A 49 -5.64 3.06 4.10
C VAL A 49 -5.74 4.45 3.48
N SER A 50 -4.61 4.99 3.06
CA SER A 50 -4.54 6.25 2.33
C SER A 50 -3.57 6.11 1.15
N ALA A 51 -3.91 6.74 0.04
CA ALA A 51 -2.98 6.99 -1.05
C ALA A 51 -2.47 8.42 -0.92
N GLN A 52 -1.17 8.58 -0.66
CA GLN A 52 -0.53 9.89 -0.58
C GLN A 52 0.41 10.07 -1.76
N ILE A 53 0.36 11.25 -2.38
CA ILE A 53 1.38 11.69 -3.33
C ILE A 53 2.59 12.15 -2.50
N PRO A 54 3.79 11.60 -2.71
CA PRO A 54 5.00 11.99 -1.99
C PRO A 54 5.30 13.47 -2.19
N ASP A 55 5.88 14.10 -1.19
CA ASP A 55 6.35 15.47 -1.33
C ASP A 55 7.61 15.51 -2.21
N PRO A 56 7.68 16.34 -3.26
CA PRO A 56 8.83 16.36 -4.17
C PRO A 56 10.12 16.88 -3.53
N VAL A 57 10.05 17.63 -2.42
CA VAL A 57 11.21 18.20 -1.72
C VAL A 57 11.67 17.28 -0.58
N ALA A 58 10.73 16.81 0.24
CA ALA A 58 11.02 15.94 1.38
C ALA A 58 11.19 14.46 0.99
N GLN A 59 10.59 14.03 -0.14
CA GLN A 59 10.60 12.64 -0.61
C GLN A 59 10.88 12.53 -2.13
N PRO A 60 11.97 13.13 -2.64
CA PRO A 60 12.23 13.25 -4.08
C PRO A 60 12.29 11.92 -4.82
N HIS A 61 12.87 10.88 -4.21
CA HIS A 61 12.95 9.55 -4.82
C HIS A 61 11.58 8.87 -4.97
N LEU A 62 10.70 9.00 -3.97
CA LEU A 62 9.35 8.43 -4.05
C LEU A 62 8.51 9.19 -5.08
N TYR A 63 8.66 10.51 -5.13
CA TYR A 63 8.02 11.35 -6.13
C TYR A 63 8.47 10.98 -7.56
N GLN A 64 9.78 10.76 -7.76
CA GLN A 64 10.33 10.35 -9.06
C GLN A 64 9.79 9.00 -9.53
N VAL A 65 9.66 8.02 -8.64
CA VAL A 65 9.06 6.71 -8.97
C VAL A 65 7.61 6.87 -9.42
N LEU A 66 6.85 7.74 -8.75
CA LEU A 66 5.46 8.04 -9.14
C LEU A 66 5.37 8.76 -10.48
N ALA A 67 6.20 9.79 -10.70
CA ALA A 67 6.27 10.50 -11.97
C ALA A 67 6.57 9.53 -13.13
N LEU A 68 7.54 8.63 -12.95
CA LEU A 68 7.87 7.60 -13.95
C LEU A 68 6.69 6.62 -14.19
N LEU A 69 5.91 6.31 -13.16
CA LEU A 69 4.71 5.48 -13.29
C LEU A 69 3.60 6.17 -14.09
N GLU A 70 3.41 7.48 -13.92
CA GLU A 70 2.41 8.24 -14.69
C GLU A 70 2.75 8.29 -16.19
N PHE A 71 4.03 8.44 -16.56
CA PHE A 71 4.46 8.39 -17.97
C PHE A 71 4.33 7.00 -18.62
N LEU A 72 4.15 5.93 -17.83
CA LEU A 72 3.98 4.56 -18.31
C LEU A 72 2.49 4.13 -18.38
N ILE A 73 1.57 4.99 -17.97
CA ILE A 73 0.13 4.73 -17.99
C ILE A 73 -0.52 5.78 -18.92
N PRO A 74 -0.73 5.49 -20.22
CA PRO A 74 -1.62 6.29 -21.06
C PRO A 74 -3.06 6.19 -20.59
#